data_AF-A0A950GD03-F1
#
_entry.id   AF-A0A950GD03-F1
#
_cell.length_a   1.000
_cell.length_b   1.000
_cell.length_c   1.000
_cell.angle_alpha   90.00
_cell.angle_beta   90.00
_cell.angle_gamma   90.00
#
_symmetry.space_group_name_H-M   'P 1'
#
loop_
_entity.id
_entity.type
_entity.pdbx_description
1 polymer ?
#
loop_
_entity_poly.entity_id
_entity_poly.type
_entity_poly.pdbx_seq_one_letter_code
_entity_poly.pdbx_strand_id
1 'polypeptide(L)'
;MTANIWTAASRSKRDARIDVMRGVALVMIFMDHIPHNRLSYFTLHNFALCDAAEVFVLLSGISAALAYGRAIDRDGWVSGMRRIARRCWQIYVAQIGLFLATLIIGQFWNRYFHLPTVIFVAVLQKPVKGVLLSFLLAVQPDYLNILPLYIVVLALFPVMWLALRHSIVLALTGSASLWLLSTWIPEINLPNWVTHEGWYFNPFAWQFLMTIGVVLARLMVRNGGNLPWHPLLAAAAAGFLLLSLPQTAAWNNLGLPGLWSFALDASDKTHLAWPRLL
;
A
#
# COMPACT_ATOMS: atom_id res chain seq x y z
N MET A 1 30.29 -10.28 11.93
CA MET A 1 29.36 -11.29 12.49
C MET A 1 28.15 -10.59 13.07
N THR A 2 27.07 -10.43 12.32
CA THR A 2 25.80 -9.86 12.82
C THR A 2 25.05 -10.94 13.60
N ALA A 3 24.96 -10.81 14.91
CA ALA A 3 24.19 -11.70 15.77
C ALA A 3 22.73 -11.82 15.25
N ASN A 4 22.21 -13.06 15.18
CA ASN A 4 20.83 -13.33 14.83
C ASN A 4 19.89 -12.61 15.80
N ILE A 5 19.23 -11.54 15.33
CA ILE A 5 18.36 -10.67 16.16
C ILE A 5 17.10 -11.42 16.63
N TRP A 6 16.82 -12.59 16.04
CA TRP A 6 15.60 -13.36 16.23
C TRP A 6 15.74 -14.59 17.13
N THR A 7 16.93 -14.87 17.68
CA THR A 7 17.18 -16.12 18.44
C THR A 7 16.51 -16.18 19.80
N ALA A 8 15.97 -15.07 20.33
CA ALA A 8 15.37 -15.04 21.67
C ALA A 8 13.83 -14.90 21.70
N ALA A 9 13.14 -14.87 20.55
CA ALA A 9 11.68 -14.80 20.55
C ALA A 9 11.08 -16.22 20.50
N SER A 10 10.59 -16.70 21.65
CA SER A 10 9.70 -17.87 21.75
C SER A 10 8.62 -17.82 20.66
N ARG A 11 8.15 -18.98 20.15
CA ARG A 11 7.16 -19.12 19.05
C ARG A 11 6.18 -17.94 19.05
N SER A 12 6.50 -16.90 18.28
CA SER A 12 5.74 -15.66 18.32
C SER A 12 4.39 -15.99 17.71
N LYS A 13 3.36 -16.06 18.55
CA LYS A 13 1.97 -16.09 18.10
C LYS A 13 1.80 -14.92 17.12
N ARG A 14 1.08 -15.18 16.04
CA ARG A 14 0.68 -14.18 15.06
C ARG A 14 0.07 -12.98 15.80
N ASP A 15 0.55 -11.78 15.51
CA ASP A 15 0.10 -10.58 16.20
C ASP A 15 -1.27 -10.15 15.66
N ALA A 16 -2.32 -10.50 16.41
CA ALA A 16 -3.70 -10.23 16.03
C ALA A 16 -4.00 -8.73 15.87
N ARG A 17 -3.24 -7.84 16.53
CA ARG A 17 -3.43 -6.39 16.42
C ARG A 17 -3.17 -5.92 14.99
N ILE A 18 -2.11 -6.45 14.37
CA ILE A 18 -1.76 -6.13 12.98
C ILE A 18 -2.85 -6.64 12.03
N ASP A 19 -3.35 -7.85 12.26
CA ASP A 19 -4.40 -8.43 11.40
C ASP A 19 -5.73 -7.67 11.50
N VAL A 20 -6.14 -7.26 12.71
CA VAL A 20 -7.35 -6.46 12.93
C VAL A 20 -7.23 -5.11 12.24
N MET A 21 -6.12 -4.40 12.42
CA MET A 21 -5.91 -3.09 11.78
C MET A 21 -5.86 -3.19 10.26
N ARG A 22 -5.29 -4.28 9.71
CA ARG A 22 -5.35 -4.55 8.27
C ARG A 22 -6.76 -4.83 7.79
N GLY A 23 -7.56 -5.56 8.57
CA GLY A 23 -8.98 -5.81 8.29
C GLY A 23 -9.78 -4.51 8.25
N VAL A 24 -9.59 -3.64 9.24
CA VAL A 24 -10.22 -2.30 9.29
C VAL A 24 -9.83 -1.47 8.07
N ALA A 25 -8.54 -1.45 7.70
CA ALA A 25 -8.08 -0.75 6.52
C ALA A 25 -8.73 -1.29 5.23
N LEU A 26 -8.89 -2.61 5.08
CA LEU A 26 -9.59 -3.21 3.94
C LEU A 26 -11.07 -2.80 3.87
N VAL A 27 -11.75 -2.72 5.02
CA VAL A 27 -13.14 -2.26 5.10
C VAL A 27 -13.26 -0.80 4.68
N MET A 28 -12.36 0.07 5.16
CA MET A 28 -12.32 1.48 4.78
C MET A 28 -12.05 1.64 3.28
N ILE A 29 -11.05 0.94 2.73
CA ILE A 29 -10.76 0.93 1.28
C ILE A 29 -12.03 0.53 0.52
N PHE A 30 -12.73 -0.53 0.93
CA PHE A 30 -13.97 -0.93 0.26
C PHE A 30 -15.04 0.16 0.32
N MET A 31 -15.28 0.77 1.49
CA MET A 31 -16.28 1.83 1.66
C MET A 31 -15.97 3.07 0.81
N ASP A 32 -14.69 3.46 0.73
CA ASP A 32 -14.21 4.62 -0.02
C ASP A 32 -14.37 4.47 -1.54
N HIS A 33 -14.43 3.24 -2.02
CA HIS A 33 -14.49 2.93 -3.44
C HIS A 33 -15.92 2.58 -3.92
N ILE A 34 -16.93 2.71 -3.07
CA ILE A 34 -18.34 2.66 -3.48
C ILE A 34 -18.82 4.09 -3.74
N PRO A 35 -19.19 4.44 -4.99
CA PRO A 35 -19.70 5.76 -5.30
C PRO A 35 -20.93 6.11 -4.45
N HIS A 36 -20.99 7.35 -3.97
CA HIS A 36 -22.10 7.90 -3.17
C HIS A 36 -22.40 7.16 -1.85
N ASN A 37 -21.46 6.36 -1.34
CA ASN A 37 -21.61 5.68 -0.06
C ASN A 37 -21.42 6.64 1.12
N ARG A 38 -22.47 6.90 1.90
CA ARG A 38 -22.38 7.78 3.09
C ARG A 38 -21.44 7.26 4.17
N LEU A 39 -21.16 5.95 4.20
CA LEU A 39 -20.20 5.39 5.15
C LEU A 39 -18.76 5.83 4.86
N SER A 40 -18.45 6.25 3.61
CA SER A 40 -17.12 6.79 3.29
C SER A 40 -16.80 8.06 4.10
N TYR A 41 -17.80 8.82 4.54
CA TYR A 41 -17.58 9.99 5.40
C TYR A 41 -16.96 9.64 6.76
N PHE A 42 -17.02 8.38 7.17
CA PHE A 42 -16.46 7.89 8.43
C PHE A 42 -15.12 7.15 8.25
N THR A 43 -14.48 7.24 7.09
CA THR A 43 -13.20 6.58 6.81
C THR A 43 -12.02 7.53 6.95
N LEU A 44 -10.80 6.96 6.97
CA LEU A 44 -9.56 7.69 7.24
C LEU A 44 -9.31 8.86 6.27
N HIS A 45 -9.63 8.68 4.99
CA HIS A 45 -9.54 9.69 3.92
C HIS A 45 -10.20 11.03 4.30
N ASN A 46 -11.24 10.98 5.15
CA ASN A 46 -12.00 12.14 5.59
C ASN A 46 -11.47 12.79 6.88
N PHE A 47 -10.48 12.20 7.57
CA PHE A 47 -9.96 12.72 8.85
C PHE A 47 -8.42 12.82 8.91
N ALA A 48 -7.72 12.30 7.91
CA ALA A 48 -6.27 12.38 7.80
C ALA A 48 -5.85 12.84 6.39
N LEU A 49 -4.58 13.23 6.24
CA LEU A 49 -3.98 13.53 4.93
C LEU A 49 -3.61 12.25 4.14
N CYS A 50 -3.83 11.08 4.73
CA CYS A 50 -3.58 9.78 4.12
C CYS A 50 -4.86 8.94 4.09
N ASP A 51 -4.88 7.94 3.21
CA ASP A 51 -6.00 7.01 3.09
C ASP A 51 -5.67 5.66 3.75
N ALA A 52 -6.68 4.81 3.86
CA ALA A 52 -6.53 3.46 4.39
C ALA A 52 -5.56 2.58 3.58
N ALA A 53 -5.25 2.92 2.32
CA ALA A 53 -4.28 2.20 1.50
C ALA A 53 -2.85 2.32 2.04
N GLU A 54 -2.46 3.50 2.53
CA GLU A 54 -1.13 3.77 3.09
C GLU A 54 -0.93 2.99 4.38
N VAL A 55 -1.94 3.01 5.24
CA VAL A 55 -1.97 2.20 6.47
C VAL A 55 -1.87 0.72 6.12
N PHE A 56 -2.61 0.26 5.10
CA PHE A 56 -2.54 -1.14 4.65
C PHE A 56 -1.14 -1.53 4.17
N VAL A 57 -0.47 -0.69 3.38
CA VAL A 57 0.88 -0.96 2.85
C VAL A 57 1.94 -0.92 3.97
N LEU A 58 1.85 0.05 4.88
CA LEU A 58 2.70 0.13 6.08
C LEU A 58 2.59 -1.14 6.93
N LEU A 59 1.37 -1.55 7.29
CA LEU A 59 1.13 -2.77 8.07
C LEU A 59 1.53 -4.04 7.33
N SER A 60 1.51 -4.01 6.00
CA SER A 60 1.99 -5.10 5.16
C SER A 60 3.51 -5.23 5.22
N GLY A 61 4.24 -4.12 5.29
CA GLY A 61 5.67 -4.11 5.58
C GLY A 61 6.01 -4.78 6.92
N ILE A 62 5.26 -4.44 7.98
CA ILE A 62 5.43 -5.08 9.30
C ILE A 62 5.17 -6.60 9.19
N SER A 63 4.04 -6.98 8.57
CA SER A 63 3.66 -8.38 8.38
C SER A 63 4.69 -9.16 7.57
N ALA A 64 5.22 -8.58 6.50
CA ALA A 64 6.22 -9.19 5.62
C ALA A 64 7.54 -9.43 6.38
N ALA A 65 8.00 -8.47 7.17
CA ALA A 65 9.18 -8.63 8.01
C ALA A 65 9.03 -9.75 9.03
N LEU A 66 7.89 -9.80 9.72
CA LEU A 66 7.60 -10.83 10.73
C LEU A 66 7.40 -12.23 10.11
N ALA A 67 6.86 -12.33 8.90
CA ALA A 67 6.59 -13.62 8.25
C ALA A 67 7.76 -14.14 7.41
N TYR A 68 8.33 -13.30 6.55
CA TYR A 68 9.36 -13.69 5.57
C TYR A 68 10.76 -13.37 6.07
N GLY A 69 10.97 -12.24 6.75
CA GLY A 69 12.26 -11.88 7.32
C GLY A 69 12.74 -12.91 8.35
N ARG A 70 11.86 -13.28 9.29
CA ARG A 70 12.12 -14.39 10.23
C ARG A 70 12.39 -15.72 9.52
N ALA A 71 11.68 -16.00 8.43
CA ALA A 71 11.87 -17.23 7.66
C ALA A 71 13.23 -17.24 6.92
N ILE A 72 13.67 -16.10 6.38
CA ILE A 72 14.99 -15.95 5.75
C ILE A 72 16.09 -16.17 6.79
N ASP A 73 15.93 -15.59 7.98
CA ASP A 73 16.96 -15.68 9.03
C ASP A 73 17.03 -17.08 9.67
N ARG A 74 15.90 -17.80 9.75
CA ARG A 74 15.83 -19.16 10.33
C ARG A 74 16.08 -20.28 9.31
N ASP A 75 15.42 -20.21 8.15
CA ASP A 75 15.36 -21.29 7.15
C ASP A 75 16.24 -20.98 5.90
N GLY A 76 16.92 -19.83 5.88
CA GLY A 76 17.77 -19.39 4.79
C GLY A 76 17.05 -18.66 3.65
N TRP A 77 17.83 -17.96 2.82
CA TRP A 77 17.33 -17.13 1.72
C TRP A 77 16.46 -17.89 0.72
N VAL A 78 16.86 -19.10 0.31
CA VAL A 78 16.11 -19.90 -0.68
C VAL A 78 14.69 -20.21 -0.19
N SER A 79 14.55 -20.62 1.08
CA SER A 79 13.25 -20.89 1.69
C SER A 79 12.38 -19.64 1.75
N GLY A 80 12.96 -18.51 2.17
CA GLY A 80 12.31 -17.21 2.19
C GLY A 80 11.83 -16.77 0.80
N MET A 81 12.70 -16.83 -0.21
CA MET A 81 12.36 -16.44 -1.58
C MET A 81 11.23 -17.30 -2.15
N ARG A 82 11.25 -18.61 -1.89
CA ARG A 82 10.15 -19.51 -2.30
C ARG A 82 8.82 -19.12 -1.64
N ARG A 83 8.81 -18.72 -0.38
CA ARG A 83 7.58 -18.28 0.31
C ARG A 83 7.05 -16.96 -0.27
N ILE A 84 7.93 -16.01 -0.54
CA ILE A 84 7.60 -14.73 -1.18
C ILE A 84 7.05 -14.98 -2.58
N ALA A 85 7.76 -15.74 -3.42
CA ALA A 85 7.34 -16.06 -4.79
C ALA A 85 5.97 -16.76 -4.82
N ARG A 86 5.73 -17.74 -3.94
CA ARG A 86 4.40 -18.37 -3.81
C ARG A 86 3.33 -17.36 -3.43
N ARG A 87 3.62 -16.41 -2.55
CA ARG A 87 2.65 -15.37 -2.18
C ARG A 87 2.38 -14.41 -3.34
N CYS A 88 3.42 -13.94 -4.03
CA CYS A 88 3.26 -13.11 -5.23
C CYS A 88 2.43 -13.85 -6.29
N TRP A 89 2.68 -15.14 -6.51
CA TRP A 89 1.90 -15.97 -7.42
C TRP A 89 0.43 -16.09 -7.02
N GLN A 90 0.13 -16.34 -5.74
CA GLN A 90 -1.25 -16.39 -5.24
C GLN A 90 -2.00 -15.08 -5.51
N ILE A 91 -1.34 -13.94 -5.25
CA ILE A 91 -1.95 -12.62 -5.45
C ILE A 91 -2.10 -12.33 -6.93
N TYR A 92 -1.11 -12.70 -7.75
CA TYR A 92 -1.20 -12.59 -9.20
C TYR A 92 -2.39 -13.37 -9.75
N VAL A 93 -2.53 -14.66 -9.42
CA VAL A 93 -3.67 -15.47 -9.87
C VAL A 93 -5.00 -14.89 -9.39
N ALA A 94 -5.07 -14.41 -8.14
CA ALA A 94 -6.25 -13.73 -7.61
C ALA A 94 -6.57 -12.44 -8.37
N GLN A 95 -5.56 -11.63 -8.73
CA GLN A 95 -5.71 -10.42 -9.53
C GLN A 95 -6.28 -10.73 -10.91
N ILE A 96 -5.75 -11.77 -11.58
CA ILE A 96 -6.24 -12.21 -12.89
C ILE A 96 -7.68 -12.71 -12.79
N GLY A 97 -7.99 -13.52 -11.79
CA GLY A 97 -9.34 -13.99 -11.53
C GLY A 97 -10.32 -12.85 -11.26
N LEU A 98 -9.94 -11.88 -10.44
CA LEU A 98 -10.75 -10.71 -10.11
C LEU A 98 -10.99 -9.83 -11.35
N PHE A 99 -9.95 -9.61 -12.16
CA PHE A 99 -10.06 -8.90 -13.43
C PHE A 99 -11.05 -9.59 -14.38
N LEU A 100 -10.92 -10.91 -14.59
CA LEU A 100 -11.83 -11.64 -15.48
C LEU A 100 -13.26 -11.65 -14.95
N ALA A 101 -13.45 -11.87 -13.64
CA ALA A 101 -14.77 -11.87 -13.03
C ALA A 101 -15.47 -10.50 -13.17
N THR A 102 -14.77 -9.42 -12.86
CA THR A 102 -15.31 -8.05 -12.95
C THR A 102 -15.56 -7.64 -14.40
N LEU A 103 -14.71 -8.05 -15.35
CA LEU A 103 -14.94 -7.84 -16.78
C LEU A 103 -16.21 -8.56 -17.26
N ILE A 104 -16.39 -9.84 -16.89
CA ILE A 104 -17.58 -10.63 -17.25
C ILE A 104 -18.85 -10.04 -16.63
N ILE A 105 -18.82 -9.70 -15.34
CA ILE A 105 -19.95 -9.07 -14.65
C ILE A 105 -20.29 -7.73 -15.30
N GLY A 106 -19.29 -6.91 -15.59
CA GLY A 106 -19.47 -5.63 -16.26
C GLY A 106 -20.11 -5.80 -17.64
N GLN A 107 -19.65 -6.76 -18.44
CA GLN A 107 -20.24 -7.07 -19.74
C GLN A 107 -21.68 -7.57 -19.63
N PHE A 108 -21.95 -8.43 -18.66
CA PHE A 108 -23.31 -8.90 -18.37
C PHE A 108 -24.22 -7.72 -18.01
N TRP A 109 -23.78 -6.83 -17.12
CA TRP A 109 -24.55 -5.65 -16.75
C TRP A 109 -24.78 -4.68 -17.90
N ASN A 110 -23.78 -4.48 -18.74
CA ASN A 110 -23.93 -3.67 -19.94
C ASN A 110 -24.97 -4.27 -20.90
N ARG A 111 -24.92 -5.58 -21.12
CA ARG A 111 -25.82 -6.27 -22.05
C ARG A 111 -27.27 -6.28 -21.61
N TYR A 112 -27.55 -6.49 -20.32
CA TYR A 112 -28.90 -6.70 -19.81
C TYR A 112 -29.50 -5.49 -19.10
N PHE A 113 -28.68 -4.64 -18.50
CA PHE A 113 -29.11 -3.46 -17.73
C PHE A 113 -28.65 -2.14 -18.35
N HIS A 114 -27.94 -2.17 -19.48
CA HIS A 114 -27.44 -0.98 -20.19
C HIS A 114 -26.53 -0.09 -19.33
N LEU A 115 -25.89 -0.68 -18.30
CA LEU A 115 -24.94 0.02 -17.45
C LEU A 115 -23.58 0.11 -18.16
N PRO A 116 -22.97 1.31 -18.28
CA PRO A 116 -21.71 1.48 -19.01
C PRO A 116 -20.54 0.83 -18.26
N THR A 117 -19.65 0.17 -19.00
CA THR A 117 -18.44 -0.49 -18.48
C THR A 117 -17.22 0.44 -18.51
N VAL A 118 -17.35 1.61 -17.88
CA VAL A 118 -16.39 2.73 -18.00
C VAL A 118 -14.95 2.30 -17.69
N ILE A 119 -14.75 1.53 -16.61
CA ILE A 119 -13.42 1.06 -16.19
C ILE A 119 -12.75 0.05 -17.13
N PHE A 120 -13.51 -0.56 -18.07
CA PHE A 120 -13.01 -1.55 -19.01
C PHE A 120 -12.96 -1.07 -20.45
N VAL A 121 -13.32 0.20 -20.74
CA VAL A 121 -13.44 0.72 -22.11
C VAL A 121 -12.19 0.45 -22.94
N ALA A 122 -11.00 0.76 -22.40
CA ALA A 122 -9.74 0.55 -23.12
C ALA A 122 -9.45 -0.93 -23.42
N VAL A 123 -9.83 -1.84 -22.52
CA VAL A 123 -9.70 -3.29 -22.73
C VAL A 123 -10.68 -3.73 -23.82
N LEU A 124 -11.93 -3.27 -23.77
CA LEU A 124 -12.99 -3.68 -24.69
C LEU A 124 -12.80 -3.15 -26.12
N GLN A 125 -12.15 -2.00 -26.29
CA GLN A 125 -11.80 -1.46 -27.61
C GLN A 125 -10.76 -2.32 -28.34
N LYS A 126 -9.83 -2.96 -27.62
CA LYS A 126 -8.80 -3.85 -28.19
C LYS A 126 -8.69 -5.14 -27.34
N PRO A 127 -9.69 -6.04 -27.37
CA PRO A 127 -9.88 -7.09 -26.37
C PRO A 127 -8.68 -8.02 -26.21
N VAL A 128 -8.13 -8.53 -27.32
CA VAL A 128 -6.96 -9.44 -27.27
C VAL A 128 -5.76 -8.74 -26.62
N LYS A 129 -5.42 -7.53 -27.11
CA LYS A 129 -4.30 -6.75 -26.58
C LYS A 129 -4.54 -6.33 -25.12
N GLY A 130 -5.74 -5.85 -24.80
CA GLY A 130 -6.12 -5.39 -23.47
C GLY A 130 -6.05 -6.50 -22.43
N VAL A 131 -6.55 -7.69 -22.74
CA VAL A 131 -6.47 -8.85 -21.84
C VAL A 131 -5.02 -9.28 -21.63
N LEU A 132 -4.24 -9.41 -22.71
CA LEU A 132 -2.81 -9.77 -22.61
C LEU A 132 -2.02 -8.76 -21.76
N LEU A 133 -2.25 -7.45 -21.97
CA LEU A 133 -1.59 -6.41 -21.19
C LEU A 133 -2.10 -6.35 -19.74
N SER A 134 -3.35 -6.72 -19.48
CA SER A 134 -3.87 -6.89 -18.12
C SER A 134 -3.18 -8.05 -17.40
N PHE A 135 -2.87 -9.14 -18.12
CA PHE A 135 -2.09 -10.25 -17.57
C PHE A 135 -0.65 -9.86 -17.28
N LEU A 136 -0.08 -8.96 -18.08
CA LEU A 136 1.23 -8.37 -17.82
C LEU A 136 1.20 -7.24 -16.78
N LEU A 137 0.05 -6.96 -16.16
CA LEU A 137 -0.17 -5.86 -15.21
C LEU A 137 0.08 -4.45 -15.79
N ALA A 138 0.22 -4.34 -17.12
CA ALA A 138 0.39 -3.09 -17.86
C ALA A 138 -0.95 -2.36 -18.08
N VAL A 139 -2.07 -3.01 -17.77
CA VAL A 139 -3.40 -2.41 -17.68
C VAL A 139 -3.95 -2.71 -16.30
N GLN A 140 -4.34 -1.66 -15.60
CA GLN A 140 -4.94 -1.75 -14.28
C GLN A 140 -6.22 -0.94 -14.32
N PRO A 141 -7.37 -1.60 -14.51
CA PRO A 141 -8.65 -0.94 -14.32
C PRO A 141 -8.69 -0.31 -12.94
N ASP A 142 -9.41 0.81 -12.82
CA ASP A 142 -9.67 1.43 -11.52
C ASP A 142 -10.21 0.37 -10.56
N TYR A 143 -9.90 0.52 -9.27
CA TYR A 143 -10.19 -0.45 -8.20
C TYR A 143 -9.32 -1.73 -8.19
N LEU A 144 -8.59 -2.04 -9.27
CA LEU A 144 -7.77 -3.26 -9.38
C LEU A 144 -6.26 -3.00 -9.34
N ASN A 145 -5.84 -1.80 -8.97
CA ASN A 145 -4.46 -1.32 -9.02
C ASN A 145 -3.63 -1.57 -7.73
N ILE A 146 -4.27 -1.79 -6.58
CA ILE A 146 -3.54 -2.01 -5.30
C ILE A 146 -2.88 -3.40 -5.21
N LEU A 147 -3.47 -4.43 -5.81
CA LEU A 147 -2.90 -5.78 -5.81
C LEU A 147 -1.63 -5.89 -6.70
N PRO A 148 -1.60 -5.35 -7.92
CA PRO A 148 -0.37 -5.21 -8.70
C PRO A 148 0.75 -4.52 -7.94
N LEU A 149 0.46 -3.39 -7.28
CA LEU A 149 1.42 -2.71 -6.40
C LEU A 149 1.99 -3.69 -5.37
N TYR A 150 1.10 -4.39 -4.64
CA TYR A 150 1.49 -5.31 -3.58
C TYR A 150 2.44 -6.42 -4.08
N ILE A 151 2.20 -6.96 -5.28
CA ILE A 151 3.06 -7.97 -5.90
C ILE A 151 4.49 -7.42 -6.06
N VAL A 152 4.61 -6.20 -6.60
CA VAL A 152 5.92 -5.56 -6.86
C VAL A 152 6.64 -5.23 -5.55
N VAL A 153 5.99 -4.54 -4.61
CA VAL A 153 6.65 -4.15 -3.35
C VAL A 153 6.98 -5.36 -2.47
N LEU A 154 6.18 -6.44 -2.52
CA LEU A 154 6.51 -7.70 -1.86
C LEU A 154 7.67 -8.42 -2.55
N ALA A 155 7.78 -8.36 -3.88
CA ALA A 155 8.94 -8.87 -4.61
C ALA A 155 10.23 -8.08 -4.30
N LEU A 156 10.12 -6.79 -3.94
CA LEU A 156 11.23 -5.96 -3.48
C LEU A 156 11.62 -6.19 -2.00
N PHE A 157 10.77 -6.85 -1.20
CA PHE A 157 11.03 -7.14 0.21
C PHE A 157 12.41 -7.76 0.49
N PRO A 158 12.94 -8.74 -0.30
CA PRO A 158 14.27 -9.30 -0.07
C PRO A 158 15.38 -8.25 -0.05
N VAL A 159 15.28 -7.24 -0.92
CA VAL A 159 16.23 -6.12 -1.00
C VAL A 159 16.11 -5.22 0.22
N MET A 160 14.87 -4.88 0.61
CA MET A 160 14.59 -4.12 1.84
C MET A 160 15.14 -4.85 3.07
N TRP A 161 14.96 -6.17 3.14
CA TRP A 161 15.46 -7.01 4.22
C TRP A 161 16.97 -7.05 4.27
N LEU A 162 17.63 -7.19 3.12
CA LEU A 162 19.08 -7.18 3.03
C LEU A 162 19.65 -5.83 3.50
N ALA A 163 19.08 -4.71 3.02
CA ALA A 163 19.47 -3.37 3.45
C ALA A 163 19.30 -3.19 4.97
N LEU A 164 18.16 -3.64 5.51
CA LEU A 164 17.88 -3.59 6.95
C LEU A 164 18.90 -4.39 7.76
N ARG A 165 19.31 -5.58 7.29
CA ARG A 165 20.31 -6.40 7.97
C ARG A 165 21.66 -5.68 8.10
N HIS A 166 22.02 -4.86 7.12
CA HIS A 166 23.20 -4.01 7.19
C HIS A 166 23.00 -2.82 8.14
N SER A 167 21.96 -2.01 7.94
CA SER A 167 21.66 -0.87 8.80
C SER A 167 20.21 -0.39 8.61
N ILE A 168 19.59 0.09 9.69
CA ILE A 168 18.30 0.80 9.62
C ILE A 168 18.44 2.05 8.75
N VAL A 169 19.56 2.78 8.90
CA VAL A 169 19.83 3.99 8.14
C VAL A 169 19.88 3.68 6.67
N LEU A 170 20.62 2.64 6.25
CA LEU A 170 20.73 2.25 4.84
C LEU A 170 19.37 1.88 4.23
N ALA A 171 18.55 1.11 4.95
CA ALA A 171 17.22 0.73 4.48
C ALA A 171 16.33 1.97 4.27
N LEU A 172 16.28 2.87 5.26
CA LEU A 172 15.46 4.07 5.19
C LEU A 172 15.97 5.07 4.17
N THR A 173 17.26 5.40 4.17
CA THR A 173 17.82 6.39 3.24
C THR A 173 17.82 5.88 1.81
N GLY A 174 18.16 4.61 1.57
CA GLY A 174 18.09 4.03 0.22
C GLY A 174 16.67 4.04 -0.34
N SER A 175 15.69 3.65 0.48
CA SER A 175 14.28 3.65 0.10
C SER A 175 13.70 5.06 -0.06
N ALA A 176 14.07 5.99 0.82
CA ALA A 176 13.68 7.40 0.72
C ALA A 176 14.28 8.07 -0.51
N SER A 177 15.55 7.79 -0.86
CA SER A 177 16.18 8.31 -2.07
C SER A 177 15.45 7.84 -3.33
N LEU A 178 15.02 6.59 -3.38
CA LEU A 178 14.24 6.06 -4.51
C LEU A 178 12.85 6.72 -4.59
N TRP A 179 12.18 6.90 -3.45
CA TRP A 179 10.90 7.62 -3.39
C TRP A 179 11.03 9.07 -3.86
N LEU A 180 12.00 9.81 -3.32
CA LEU A 180 12.28 11.18 -3.73
C LEU A 180 12.58 11.21 -5.23
N LEU A 181 13.49 10.36 -5.72
CA LEU A 181 13.84 10.31 -7.14
C LEU A 181 12.61 10.07 -8.03
N SER A 182 11.71 9.17 -7.63
CA SER A 182 10.46 8.92 -8.35
C SER A 182 9.43 10.05 -8.27
N THR A 183 9.56 10.95 -7.28
CA THR A 183 8.74 12.16 -7.16
C THR A 183 9.32 13.29 -8.01
N TRP A 184 10.65 13.43 -8.06
CA TRP A 184 11.34 14.44 -8.86
C TRP A 184 11.33 14.13 -10.36
N ILE A 185 11.30 12.85 -10.73
CA ILE A 185 11.31 12.36 -12.11
C ILE A 185 10.09 11.44 -12.28
N PRO A 186 8.91 11.96 -12.65
CA PRO A 186 7.66 11.19 -12.73
C PRO A 186 7.72 10.00 -13.70
N GLU A 187 8.62 10.05 -14.68
CA GLU A 187 8.89 8.96 -15.64
C GLU A 187 9.46 7.71 -14.97
N ILE A 188 9.99 7.82 -13.74
CA ILE A 188 10.37 6.68 -12.91
C ILE A 188 9.08 6.06 -12.35
N ASN A 189 8.39 5.35 -13.22
CA ASN A 189 7.19 4.60 -12.94
C ASN A 189 7.12 3.37 -13.87
N LEU A 190 6.29 2.40 -13.54
CA LEU A 190 6.00 1.29 -14.44
C LEU A 190 5.01 1.74 -15.52
N PRO A 191 5.16 1.29 -16.78
CA PRO A 191 4.30 1.72 -17.87
C PRO A 191 2.86 1.24 -17.68
N ASN A 192 1.91 2.13 -17.96
CA ASN A 192 0.49 1.83 -18.05
C ASN A 192 0.03 2.12 -19.48
N TRP A 193 -0.55 1.11 -20.13
CA TRP A 193 -0.95 1.20 -21.53
C TRP A 193 -2.18 2.09 -21.75
N VAL A 194 -3.01 2.30 -20.73
CA VAL A 194 -4.24 3.10 -20.83
C VAL A 194 -3.98 4.56 -20.56
N THR A 195 -3.34 4.89 -19.44
CA THR A 195 -3.12 6.28 -19.02
C THR A 195 -1.88 6.90 -19.65
N HIS A 196 -0.90 6.09 -20.07
CA HIS A 196 0.43 6.52 -20.54
C HIS A 196 1.28 7.29 -19.50
N GLU A 197 0.70 7.67 -18.36
CA GLU A 197 1.34 8.35 -17.22
C GLU A 197 1.98 7.37 -16.21
N GLY A 198 1.90 6.07 -16.49
CA GLY A 198 2.42 5.02 -15.62
C GLY A 198 1.40 4.46 -14.62
N TRP A 199 1.85 3.64 -13.69
CA TRP A 199 0.98 3.01 -12.70
C TRP A 199 0.45 4.04 -11.71
N TYR A 200 -0.85 3.99 -11.42
CA TYR A 200 -1.48 4.86 -10.42
C TYR A 200 -0.85 4.73 -9.04
N PHE A 201 -0.45 3.53 -8.64
CA PHE A 201 0.38 3.35 -7.46
C PHE A 201 1.82 3.12 -7.89
N ASN A 202 2.64 4.17 -7.91
CA ASN A 202 4.02 4.06 -8.33
C ASN A 202 4.81 3.17 -7.35
N PRO A 203 5.27 1.97 -7.74
CA PRO A 203 5.94 1.07 -6.81
C PRO A 203 7.26 1.62 -6.25
N PHE A 204 7.92 2.53 -6.97
CA PHE A 204 9.17 3.16 -6.54
C PHE A 204 8.96 4.16 -5.40
N ALA A 205 7.79 4.79 -5.34
CA ALA A 205 7.36 5.64 -4.24
C ALA A 205 6.81 4.81 -3.06
N TRP A 206 5.83 3.95 -3.34
CA TRP A 206 5.07 3.21 -2.33
C TRP A 206 5.89 2.15 -1.58
N GLN A 207 7.00 1.69 -2.16
CA GLN A 207 7.94 0.82 -1.45
C GLN A 207 8.54 1.49 -0.19
N PHE A 208 8.51 2.83 -0.09
CA PHE A 208 8.98 3.54 1.10
C PHE A 208 8.10 3.27 2.33
N LEU A 209 6.78 3.33 2.21
CA LEU A 209 5.85 2.94 3.28
C LEU A 209 6.07 1.49 3.73
N MET A 210 6.23 0.58 2.77
CA MET A 210 6.54 -0.82 3.07
C MET A 210 7.86 -0.94 3.84
N THR A 211 8.89 -0.19 3.44
CA THR A 211 10.21 -0.18 4.10
C THR A 211 10.13 0.38 5.53
N ILE A 212 9.37 1.45 5.75
CA ILE A 212 9.09 1.97 7.10
C ILE A 212 8.46 0.85 7.94
N GLY A 213 7.44 0.16 7.43
CA GLY A 213 6.82 -0.98 8.10
C GLY A 213 7.81 -2.11 8.44
N VAL A 214 8.72 -2.43 7.53
CA VAL A 214 9.77 -3.43 7.74
C VAL A 214 10.73 -3.02 8.87
N VAL A 215 11.10 -1.73 8.94
CA VAL A 215 11.92 -1.18 10.03
C VAL A 215 11.15 -1.21 11.35
N LEU A 216 9.88 -0.79 11.36
CA LEU A 216 9.03 -0.81 12.54
C LEU A 216 8.91 -2.22 13.13
N ALA A 217 8.78 -3.27 12.30
CA ALA A 217 8.79 -4.65 12.78
C ALA A 217 10.07 -5.02 13.53
N ARG A 218 11.24 -4.59 13.05
CA ARG A 218 12.52 -4.82 13.75
C ARG A 218 12.56 -4.10 15.09
N LEU A 219 12.05 -2.86 15.15
CA LEU A 219 11.96 -2.10 16.39
C LEU A 219 10.98 -2.75 17.38
N MET A 220 9.81 -3.18 16.91
CA MET A 220 8.83 -3.90 17.71
C MET A 220 9.42 -5.15 18.34
N VAL A 221 10.18 -5.93 17.56
CA VAL A 221 10.77 -7.19 18.04
C VAL A 221 11.84 -6.93 19.09
N ARG A 222 12.64 -5.88 18.93
CA ARG A 222 13.62 -5.46 19.94
C ARG A 222 12.95 -4.96 21.22
N ASN A 223 11.71 -4.48 21.14
CA ASN A 223 10.95 -3.92 22.25
C ASN A 223 9.78 -4.84 22.67
N GLY A 224 10.02 -6.15 22.73
CA GLY A 224 9.07 -7.12 23.31
C GLY A 224 7.75 -7.28 22.54
N GLY A 225 7.71 -6.91 21.26
CA GLY A 225 6.50 -6.92 20.44
C GLY A 225 5.72 -5.60 20.44
N ASN A 226 6.18 -4.57 21.14
CA ASN A 226 5.54 -3.26 21.17
C ASN A 226 6.37 -2.22 20.43
N LEU A 227 5.74 -1.22 19.82
CA LEU A 227 6.49 -0.08 19.29
C LEU A 227 7.22 0.65 20.42
N PRO A 228 8.48 1.09 20.21
CA PRO A 228 9.17 1.92 21.17
C PRO A 228 8.39 3.23 21.36
N TRP A 229 8.09 3.56 22.62
CA TRP A 229 7.35 4.77 22.95
C TRP A 229 8.31 5.94 23.19
N HIS A 230 8.01 7.10 22.59
CA HIS A 230 8.72 8.34 22.86
C HIS A 230 7.72 9.49 22.97
N PRO A 231 7.66 10.20 24.11
CA PRO A 231 6.57 11.15 24.39
C PRO A 231 6.53 12.31 23.40
N LEU A 232 7.69 12.80 22.94
CA LEU A 232 7.74 13.87 21.94
C LEU A 232 7.25 13.41 20.56
N LEU A 233 7.51 12.15 20.18
CA LEU A 233 7.01 11.62 18.91
C LEU A 233 5.51 11.37 18.98
N ALA A 234 5.02 10.88 20.12
CA ALA A 234 3.59 10.73 20.37
C ALA A 234 2.87 12.09 20.36
N ALA A 235 3.45 13.11 21.00
CA ALA A 235 2.92 14.47 20.98
C ALA A 235 2.97 15.08 19.57
N ALA A 236 4.04 14.87 18.82
CA ALA A 236 4.14 15.33 17.43
C ALA A 236 3.11 14.64 16.53
N ALA A 237 2.92 13.32 16.66
CA ALA A 237 1.91 12.57 15.93
C ALA A 237 0.49 13.02 16.30
N ALA A 238 0.21 13.22 17.59
CA ALA A 238 -1.08 13.74 18.04
C ALA A 238 -1.32 15.18 17.54
N GLY A 239 -0.30 16.03 17.59
CA GLY A 239 -0.35 17.39 17.04
C GLY A 239 -0.60 17.39 15.54
N PHE A 240 0.06 16.50 14.79
CA PHE A 240 -0.16 16.35 13.35
C PHE A 240 -1.58 15.89 13.03
N LEU A 241 -2.11 14.89 13.75
CA LEU A 241 -3.50 14.45 13.60
C LEU A 241 -4.49 15.58 13.91
N LEU A 242 -4.23 16.38 14.94
CA LEU A 242 -5.06 17.54 15.26
C LEU A 242 -4.98 18.64 14.18
N LEU A 243 -3.83 18.81 13.53
CA LEU A 243 -3.65 19.77 12.44
C LEU A 243 -4.24 19.28 11.11
N SER A 244 -4.25 17.97 10.85
CA SER A 244 -4.83 17.39 9.64
C SER A 244 -6.35 17.38 9.67
N LEU A 245 -6.96 17.18 10.85
CA LEU A 245 -8.41 17.12 11.02
C LEU A 245 -9.14 18.31 10.37
N PRO A 246 -8.80 19.59 10.59
CA PRO A 246 -9.48 20.73 9.96
C PRO A 246 -9.33 20.83 8.43
N GLN A 247 -8.31 20.18 7.85
CA GLN A 247 -7.97 20.30 6.43
C GLN A 247 -8.74 19.32 5.54
N THR A 248 -9.37 18.29 6.13
CA THR A 248 -9.96 17.20 5.35
C THR A 248 -11.36 17.51 4.83
N ALA A 249 -11.73 16.85 3.72
CA ALA A 249 -12.97 17.09 2.98
C ALA A 249 -14.26 16.78 3.77
N ALA A 250 -14.17 16.11 4.93
CA ALA A 250 -15.30 15.80 5.79
C ALA A 250 -16.14 17.03 6.14
N TRP A 251 -15.51 18.16 6.44
CA TRP A 251 -16.24 19.38 6.83
C TRP A 251 -17.12 19.91 5.71
N ASN A 252 -16.58 19.95 4.49
CA ASN A 252 -17.33 20.35 3.30
C ASN A 252 -18.48 19.37 3.02
N ASN A 253 -18.23 18.06 3.15
CA ASN A 253 -19.27 17.02 2.98
C ASN A 253 -20.35 17.07 4.06
N LEU A 254 -20.04 17.60 5.25
CA LEU A 254 -20.96 17.79 6.38
C LEU A 254 -21.64 19.17 6.35
N GLY A 255 -21.40 20.01 5.33
CA GLY A 255 -21.98 21.35 5.22
C GLY A 255 -21.41 22.35 6.23
N LEU A 256 -20.26 22.05 6.83
CA LEU A 256 -19.55 22.92 7.75
C LEU A 256 -18.52 23.75 6.97
N PRO A 257 -18.38 25.05 7.26
CA PRO A 257 -17.34 25.86 6.62
C PRO A 257 -15.97 25.25 6.95
N GLY A 258 -15.16 24.97 5.91
CA GLY A 258 -13.79 24.50 6.09
C GLY A 258 -13.05 25.46 7.00
N LEU A 259 -12.70 25.00 8.20
CA LEU A 259 -12.26 25.90 9.26
C LEU A 259 -10.93 26.58 8.88
N TRP A 260 -10.03 25.88 8.18
CA TRP A 260 -8.71 26.37 7.78
C TRP A 260 -8.19 25.59 6.54
N SER A 261 -7.78 26.28 5.47
CA SER A 261 -7.02 25.69 4.37
C SER A 261 -5.64 26.33 4.30
N PHE A 262 -4.60 25.62 4.73
CA PHE A 262 -3.23 25.94 4.32
C PHE A 262 -2.79 24.92 3.27
N ALA A 263 -1.98 25.34 2.31
CA ALA A 263 -1.67 24.59 1.09
C ALA A 263 -0.73 23.40 1.34
N LEU A 264 -1.17 22.39 2.09
CA LEU A 264 -0.54 21.06 2.05
C LEU A 264 -1.19 20.26 0.94
N ASP A 265 -0.54 20.22 -0.23
CA ASP A 265 -0.99 19.40 -1.34
C ASP A 265 -0.71 17.92 -1.04
N ALA A 266 -1.71 17.27 -0.44
CA ALA A 266 -1.74 15.82 -0.19
C ALA A 266 -2.47 15.06 -1.31
N SER A 267 -2.83 15.72 -2.42
CA SER A 267 -3.68 15.13 -3.46
C SER A 267 -2.96 14.06 -4.28
N ASP A 268 -1.63 14.20 -4.46
CA ASP A 268 -0.85 13.26 -5.25
C ASP A 268 -0.62 11.94 -4.50
N LYS A 269 -1.50 10.99 -4.82
CA LYS A 269 -1.43 9.60 -4.37
C LYS A 269 -0.43 8.79 -5.19
N THR A 270 -0.17 9.18 -6.43
CA THR A 270 0.63 8.40 -7.38
C THR A 270 2.06 8.30 -6.93
N HIS A 271 2.69 9.43 -6.64
CA HIS A 271 4.07 9.51 -6.17
C HIS A 271 4.18 9.61 -4.65
N LEU A 272 3.07 9.38 -3.94
CA LEU A 272 2.99 9.41 -2.49
C LEU A 272 3.52 10.75 -1.95
N ALA A 273 2.73 11.81 -2.15
CA ALA A 273 3.07 13.14 -1.66
C ALA A 273 3.47 13.11 -0.18
N TRP A 274 4.48 13.89 0.18
CA TRP A 274 5.06 13.86 1.52
C TRP A 274 4.05 14.08 2.67
N PRO A 275 2.95 14.86 2.55
CA PRO A 275 1.99 14.99 3.65
C PRO A 275 1.24 13.69 3.94
N ARG A 276 1.17 12.77 2.98
CA ARG A 276 0.49 11.47 3.09
C ARG A 276 1.33 10.44 3.88
N LEU A 277 2.60 10.74 4.17
CA LEU A 277 3.51 9.89 4.94
C LEU A 277 3.43 10.11 6.46
N LEU A 278 2.89 11.25 6.88
CA LEU A 278 2.79 11.69 8.28
C LEU A 278 1.46 11.23 8.89
#